data_AF-X1RAV1-F1
#
_entry.id   AF-X1RAV1-F1
#
_cell.length_a   1.000
_cell.length_b   1.000
_cell.length_c   1.000
_cell.angle_alpha   90.00
_cell.angle_beta   90.00
_cell.angle_gamma   90.00
#
_symmetry.space_group_name_H-M   'P 1'
#
loop_
_entity.id
_entity.type
_entity.pdbx_description
1 polymer ?
#
loop_
_entity_poly.entity_id
_entity_poly.type
_entity_poly.pdbx_seq_one_letter_code
_entity_poly.pdbx_strand_id
1 'polypeptide(L)'
;QHGSPLRVKPVLVYIIHQRKEATSWRPWGGIHTEGDADAEARKITQELKNLASGADFPFEVLPVAKVTSPEQAAAARDTDCDTILIYAASGRREWIEILAGGDKESVMFLRHKSGPVYTWYEIAHPRFLRKLSDEYREKNMDVWDIVVDDYGELLWRLRSLYGLKNTLGTKIVAIGSAGGWGEGSKFGPETAREIWKLDIQEIPYAELEPLIKKALSDKKCVETSRRQTDEYLAQKGVS
;
A
#
# COMPACT_ATOMS: atom_id res chain seq x y z
N GLN A 1 -7.11 13.13 11.37
CA GLN A 1 -6.70 12.17 10.31
C GLN A 1 -7.93 11.39 9.90
N HIS A 2 -8.22 11.32 8.61
CA HIS A 2 -9.40 10.64 8.06
C HIS A 2 -8.99 9.28 7.51
N GLY A 3 -9.69 8.21 7.88
CA GLY A 3 -9.43 6.84 7.42
C GLY A 3 -8.83 5.92 8.49
N SER A 4 -8.89 4.62 8.22
CA SER A 4 -8.27 3.57 9.01
C SER A 4 -6.78 3.46 8.68
N PRO A 5 -5.87 3.35 9.67
CA PRO A 5 -4.44 3.19 9.43
C PRO A 5 -4.11 2.02 8.51
N LEU A 6 -3.13 2.17 7.61
CA LEU A 6 -2.62 1.06 6.79
C LEU A 6 -1.73 0.15 7.65
N ARG A 7 -2.07 -1.12 7.80
CA ARG A 7 -1.30 -2.12 8.56
C ARG A 7 -0.34 -2.83 7.62
N VAL A 8 0.95 -2.60 7.83
CA VAL A 8 2.01 -3.11 6.98
C VAL A 8 2.75 -4.24 7.70
N LYS A 9 2.85 -5.40 7.07
CA LYS A 9 3.62 -6.55 7.56
C LYS A 9 4.97 -6.63 6.85
N PRO A 10 6.07 -6.17 7.48
CA PRO A 10 7.40 -6.38 6.94
C PRO A 10 7.83 -7.84 7.08
N VAL A 11 8.43 -8.38 6.01
CA VAL A 11 8.89 -9.76 5.91
C VAL A 11 10.32 -9.77 5.37
N LEU A 12 11.28 -10.21 6.19
CA LEU A 12 12.66 -10.44 5.78
C LEU A 12 12.81 -11.88 5.26
N VAL A 13 13.03 -12.02 3.96
CA VAL A 13 13.25 -13.32 3.30
C VAL A 13 14.74 -13.57 3.14
N TYR A 14 15.25 -14.66 3.72
CA TYR A 14 16.68 -14.99 3.64
C TYR A 14 16.95 -16.49 3.74
N ILE A 15 18.15 -16.89 3.31
CA ILE A 15 18.74 -18.21 3.51
C ILE A 15 20.15 -18.04 4.06
N ILE A 16 20.47 -18.83 5.08
CA ILE A 16 21.84 -19.04 5.54
C ILE A 16 22.42 -20.24 4.81
N HIS A 17 23.41 -19.98 3.97
CA HIS A 17 24.08 -21.02 3.21
C HIS A 17 25.22 -21.63 4.02
N GLN A 18 25.32 -22.97 3.98
CA GLN A 18 26.45 -23.70 4.56
C GLN A 18 27.41 -24.12 3.44
N ARG A 19 28.69 -23.83 3.62
CA ARG A 19 29.73 -24.23 2.67
C ARG A 19 29.90 -25.74 2.74
N LYS A 20 29.92 -26.38 1.56
CA LYS A 20 30.22 -27.81 1.42
C LYS A 20 31.58 -27.99 0.77
N GLU A 21 32.34 -28.94 1.28
CA GLU A 21 33.64 -29.30 0.72
C GLU A 21 33.52 -29.67 -0.77
N ALA A 22 34.52 -29.30 -1.57
CA ALA A 22 34.59 -29.56 -3.01
C ALA A 22 33.39 -29.06 -3.84
N THR A 23 32.63 -28.06 -3.36
CA THR A 23 31.53 -27.44 -4.12
C THR A 23 31.79 -25.96 -4.38
N SER A 24 31.32 -25.46 -5.53
CA SER A 24 31.43 -24.04 -5.87
C SER A 24 30.56 -23.19 -4.95
N TRP A 25 31.13 -22.13 -4.38
CA TRP A 25 30.38 -21.13 -3.62
C TRP A 25 29.75 -20.11 -4.58
N ARG A 26 28.42 -20.09 -4.62
CA ARG A 26 27.60 -19.20 -5.45
C ARG A 26 26.70 -18.22 -4.68
N PRO A 27 26.32 -18.47 -3.41
CA PRO A 27 25.59 -17.48 -2.63
C PRO A 27 26.37 -16.18 -2.48
N TRP A 28 25.68 -15.07 -2.71
CA TRP A 28 26.21 -13.71 -2.52
C TRP A 28 25.09 -12.82 -1.97
N GLY A 29 25.47 -11.69 -1.37
CA GLY A 29 24.57 -10.80 -0.65
C GLY A 29 25.15 -10.45 0.72
N GLY A 30 24.41 -9.72 1.55
CA GLY A 30 24.93 -9.23 2.84
C GLY A 30 24.44 -9.97 4.09
N ILE A 31 23.68 -11.07 3.97
CA ILE A 31 23.19 -11.87 5.11
C ILE A 31 23.79 -13.27 5.02
N HIS A 32 24.65 -13.63 5.99
CA HIS A 32 25.35 -14.92 6.02
C HIS A 32 25.20 -15.67 7.33
N THR A 33 24.74 -15.03 8.39
CA THR A 33 24.52 -15.60 9.71
C THR A 33 23.15 -15.19 10.27
N GLU A 34 22.67 -15.90 11.30
CA GLU A 34 21.44 -15.50 11.99
C GLU A 34 21.61 -14.13 12.67
N GLY A 35 22.83 -13.82 13.12
CA GLY A 35 23.16 -12.50 13.67
C GLY A 35 22.98 -11.37 12.66
N ASP A 36 23.36 -11.61 11.39
CA ASP A 36 23.13 -10.64 10.30
C ASP A 36 21.63 -10.45 10.05
N ALA A 37 20.87 -11.55 10.02
CA ALA A 37 19.43 -11.50 9.82
C ALA A 37 18.70 -10.76 10.96
N ASP A 38 19.14 -10.98 12.20
CA ASP A 38 18.61 -10.28 13.38
C ASP A 38 18.97 -8.79 13.36
N ALA A 39 20.20 -8.44 12.95
CA ALA A 39 20.62 -7.06 12.80
C ALA A 39 19.81 -6.35 11.72
N GLU A 40 19.57 -7.01 10.59
CA GLU A 40 18.76 -6.49 9.50
C GLU A 40 17.30 -6.32 9.91
N ALA A 41 16.69 -7.29 10.59
CA ALA A 41 15.32 -7.17 11.09
C ALA A 41 15.15 -5.99 12.08
N ARG A 42 16.13 -5.77 12.97
CA ARG A 42 16.16 -4.60 13.86
C ARG A 42 16.28 -3.29 13.08
N LYS A 43 17.13 -3.28 12.05
CA LYS A 43 17.33 -2.11 11.18
C LYS A 43 16.04 -1.75 10.43
N ILE A 44 15.41 -2.72 9.78
CA ILE A 44 14.11 -2.57 9.11
C ILE A 44 13.06 -2.00 10.07
N THR A 45 12.99 -2.53 11.29
CA THR A 45 12.05 -2.06 12.31
C THR A 45 12.26 -0.58 12.62
N GLN A 46 13.52 -0.16 12.81
CA GLN A 46 13.85 1.23 13.12
C GLN A 46 13.60 2.17 11.93
N GLU A 47 13.96 1.76 10.72
CA GLU A 47 13.75 2.56 9.50
C GLU A 47 12.26 2.77 9.22
N LEU A 48 11.44 1.70 9.32
CA LEU A 48 9.99 1.80 9.13
C LEU A 48 9.32 2.62 10.23
N LYS A 49 9.81 2.58 11.47
CA LYS A 49 9.34 3.46 12.55
C LYS A 49 9.63 4.93 12.23
N ASN A 50 10.83 5.23 11.73
CA ASN A 50 11.20 6.59 11.32
C ASN A 50 10.36 7.05 10.12
N LEU A 51 10.12 6.15 9.16
CA LEU A 51 9.26 6.41 8.01
C LEU A 51 7.83 6.75 8.45
N ALA A 52 7.27 5.97 9.38
CA ALA A 52 5.93 6.19 9.93
C ALA A 52 5.82 7.53 10.67
N SER A 53 6.86 7.96 11.40
CA SER A 53 6.84 9.26 12.09
C SER A 53 6.88 10.47 11.14
N GLY A 54 7.39 10.29 9.92
CA GLY A 54 7.48 11.36 8.92
C GLY A 54 6.34 11.36 7.89
N ALA A 55 5.43 10.40 7.96
CA ALA A 55 4.34 10.26 7.01
C ALA A 55 3.18 11.22 7.30
N ASP A 56 2.57 11.73 6.23
CA ASP A 56 1.37 12.57 6.25
C ASP A 56 0.06 11.76 6.38
N PHE A 57 0.16 10.42 6.43
CA PHE A 57 -0.94 9.49 6.62
C PHE A 57 -0.59 8.45 7.70
N PRO A 58 -1.58 7.91 8.43
CA PRO A 58 -1.33 6.90 9.44
C PRO A 58 -1.07 5.54 8.81
N PHE A 59 0.05 4.91 9.16
CA PHE A 59 0.26 3.49 8.95
C PHE A 59 0.92 2.83 10.16
N GLU A 60 0.53 1.59 10.42
CA GLU A 60 1.02 0.75 11.52
C GLU A 60 2.01 -0.27 10.96
N VAL A 61 3.19 -0.36 11.58
CA VAL A 61 4.21 -1.32 11.21
C VAL A 61 4.13 -2.51 12.17
N LEU A 62 3.74 -3.67 11.65
CA LEU A 62 3.72 -4.91 12.41
C LEU A 62 5.15 -5.45 12.62
N PRO A 63 5.39 -6.34 13.59
CA PRO A 63 6.71 -6.92 13.81
C PRO A 63 7.26 -7.62 12.56
N VAL A 64 8.55 -7.43 12.28
CA VAL A 64 9.24 -8.07 11.15
C VAL A 64 9.19 -9.59 11.29
N ALA A 65 8.64 -10.27 10.29
CA ALA A 65 8.72 -11.73 10.19
C ALA A 65 10.02 -12.13 9.48
N LYS A 66 10.73 -13.10 10.05
CA LYS A 66 11.86 -13.78 9.40
C LYS A 66 11.36 -15.01 8.66
N VAL A 67 11.60 -15.08 7.35
CA VAL A 67 11.12 -16.16 6.47
C VAL A 67 12.31 -16.91 5.87
N THR A 68 12.39 -18.18 6.22
CA THR A 68 13.43 -19.15 5.82
C THR A 68 12.83 -20.49 5.32
N SER A 69 11.50 -20.55 5.19
CA SER A 69 10.77 -21.73 4.73
C SER A 69 9.44 -21.35 4.05
N PRO A 70 8.84 -22.24 3.24
CA PRO A 70 7.54 -21.97 2.63
C PRO A 70 6.40 -21.87 3.65
N GLU A 71 6.45 -22.60 4.78
CA GLU A 71 5.45 -22.53 5.85
C GLU A 71 5.49 -21.17 6.55
N GLN A 72 6.69 -20.63 6.77
CA GLN A 72 6.85 -19.28 7.32
C GLN A 72 6.37 -18.20 6.34
N ALA A 73 6.59 -18.41 5.03
CA ALA A 73 6.06 -17.52 4.00
C ALA A 73 4.52 -17.51 3.99
N ALA A 74 3.89 -18.69 4.08
CA ALA A 74 2.44 -18.81 4.16
C ALA A 74 1.88 -18.15 5.44
N ALA A 75 2.50 -18.41 6.59
CA ALA A 75 2.08 -17.77 7.85
C ALA A 75 2.21 -16.23 7.81
N ALA A 76 3.25 -15.71 7.16
CA ALA A 76 3.41 -14.27 6.97
C ALA A 76 2.35 -13.70 6.00
N ARG A 77 2.07 -14.39 4.88
CA ARG A 77 1.00 -14.03 3.93
C ARG A 77 -0.36 -13.98 4.62
N ASP A 78 -0.65 -14.92 5.51
CA ASP A 78 -1.94 -15.07 6.18
C ASP A 78 -2.09 -14.14 7.41
N THR A 79 -1.05 -13.37 7.76
CA THR A 79 -1.10 -12.39 8.86
C THR A 79 -2.18 -11.33 8.60
N ASP A 80 -3.07 -11.09 9.55
CA ASP A 80 -4.07 -10.02 9.45
C ASP A 80 -3.39 -8.63 9.31
N CYS A 81 -3.38 -8.11 8.09
CA CYS A 81 -2.76 -6.85 7.68
C CYS A 81 -3.29 -6.46 6.28
N ASP A 82 -2.98 -5.25 5.84
CA ASP A 82 -3.43 -4.72 4.54
C ASP A 82 -2.37 -4.88 3.44
N THR A 83 -1.09 -4.95 3.81
CA THR A 83 0.02 -5.01 2.85
C THR A 83 1.18 -5.83 3.38
N ILE A 84 1.76 -6.66 2.51
CA ILE A 84 3.02 -7.37 2.77
C ILE A 84 4.18 -6.57 2.18
N LEU A 85 5.15 -6.19 3.01
CA LEU A 85 6.38 -5.52 2.58
C LEU A 85 7.54 -6.51 2.59
N ILE A 86 7.91 -7.02 1.42
CA ILE A 86 8.90 -8.09 1.23
C ILE A 86 10.30 -7.48 1.13
N TYR A 87 11.10 -7.64 2.18
CA TYR A 87 12.55 -7.43 2.15
C TYR A 87 13.22 -8.70 1.64
N ALA A 88 13.40 -8.79 0.32
CA ALA A 88 13.91 -9.99 -0.34
C ALA A 88 15.44 -10.05 -0.30
N ALA A 89 16.03 -10.33 0.86
CA ALA A 89 17.48 -10.37 1.01
C ALA A 89 18.14 -11.52 0.25
N SER A 90 17.57 -12.71 0.38
CA SER A 90 17.89 -13.90 -0.42
C SER A 90 16.66 -14.81 -0.43
N GLY A 91 16.79 -16.12 -0.28
CA GLY A 91 15.63 -17.01 -0.30
C GLY A 91 15.27 -17.58 -1.66
N ARG A 92 14.33 -18.53 -1.66
CA ARG A 92 13.82 -19.17 -2.88
C ARG A 92 12.70 -18.33 -3.50
N ARG A 93 12.62 -18.35 -4.83
CA ARG A 93 11.53 -17.70 -5.60
C ARG A 93 10.15 -18.09 -5.09
N GLU A 94 9.96 -19.38 -4.83
CA GLU A 94 8.71 -19.95 -4.32
C GLU A 94 8.20 -19.24 -3.05
N TRP A 95 9.09 -18.81 -2.15
CA TRP A 95 8.67 -18.13 -0.91
C TRP A 95 8.15 -16.73 -1.19
N ILE A 96 8.76 -16.03 -2.15
CA ILE A 96 8.28 -14.72 -2.60
C ILE A 96 6.96 -14.87 -3.35
N GLU A 97 6.82 -15.89 -4.19
CA GLU A 97 5.56 -16.20 -4.88
C GLU A 97 4.44 -16.53 -3.89
N ILE A 98 4.73 -17.24 -2.80
CA ILE A 98 3.76 -17.46 -1.70
C ILE A 98 3.36 -16.13 -1.09
N LEU A 99 4.32 -15.26 -0.73
CA LEU A 99 4.04 -13.97 -0.11
C LEU A 99 3.20 -13.05 -1.02
N ALA A 100 3.53 -13.00 -2.32
CA ALA A 100 2.84 -12.18 -3.31
C ALA A 100 1.47 -12.73 -3.73
N GLY A 101 1.26 -14.05 -3.64
CA GLY A 101 0.05 -14.71 -4.14
C GLY A 101 -1.16 -14.69 -3.21
N GLY A 102 -1.19 -13.84 -2.19
CA GLY A 102 -2.36 -13.65 -1.32
C GLY A 102 -3.32 -12.58 -1.84
N ASP A 103 -4.44 -12.38 -1.14
CA ASP A 103 -5.42 -11.33 -1.46
C ASP A 103 -4.97 -9.91 -1.03
N LYS A 104 -3.69 -9.76 -0.70
CA LYS A 104 -3.12 -8.53 -0.14
C LYS A 104 -2.13 -7.94 -1.11
N GLU A 105 -2.17 -6.62 -1.23
CA GLU A 105 -1.18 -5.87 -2.00
C GLU A 105 0.22 -6.10 -1.40
N SER A 106 1.20 -6.29 -2.29
CA SER A 106 2.57 -6.62 -1.90
C SER A 106 3.55 -5.64 -2.53
N VAL A 107 4.53 -5.19 -1.75
CA VAL A 107 5.63 -4.35 -2.23
C VAL A 107 6.94 -5.05 -1.91
N MET A 108 7.85 -5.15 -2.86
CA MET A 108 9.19 -5.71 -2.66
C MET A 108 10.20 -4.59 -2.50
N PHE A 109 10.90 -4.56 -1.37
CA PHE A 109 12.00 -3.64 -1.12
C PHE A 109 13.35 -4.36 -1.26
N LEU A 110 14.21 -3.83 -2.13
CA LEU A 110 15.51 -4.39 -2.47
C LEU A 110 16.62 -3.43 -2.05
N ARG A 111 17.52 -3.88 -1.15
CA ARG A 111 18.69 -3.10 -0.77
C ARG A 111 19.80 -3.19 -1.79
N HIS A 112 20.44 -2.05 -2.02
CA HIS A 112 21.65 -1.93 -2.84
C HIS A 112 22.78 -1.18 -2.10
N LYS A 113 22.49 -0.02 -1.49
CA LYS A 113 23.47 0.82 -0.77
C LYS A 113 23.04 1.15 0.66
N SER A 114 21.75 1.11 0.99
CA SER A 114 21.23 1.46 2.32
C SER A 114 21.56 0.44 3.42
N GLY A 115 22.14 -0.71 3.07
CA GLY A 115 22.43 -1.80 4.03
C GLY A 115 23.07 -3.01 3.35
N PRO A 116 22.90 -4.23 3.89
CA PRO A 116 23.39 -5.44 3.23
C PRO A 116 22.79 -5.55 1.83
N VAL A 117 23.62 -5.83 0.82
CA VAL A 117 23.14 -5.98 -0.56
C VAL A 117 22.25 -7.22 -0.66
N TYR A 118 21.11 -7.09 -1.33
CA TYR A 118 20.15 -8.18 -1.48
C TYR A 118 20.38 -8.92 -2.80
N THR A 119 20.41 -10.25 -2.77
CA THR A 119 20.56 -11.06 -3.99
C THR A 119 19.43 -10.76 -4.98
N TRP A 120 18.21 -10.51 -4.49
CA TRP A 120 17.06 -10.23 -5.34
C TRP A 120 17.15 -8.90 -6.09
N TYR A 121 18.04 -7.99 -5.71
CA TYR A 121 18.36 -6.81 -6.52
C TYR A 121 18.79 -7.21 -7.95
N GLU A 122 19.54 -8.31 -8.10
CA GLU A 122 19.95 -8.83 -9.41
C GLU A 122 18.81 -9.58 -10.11
N ILE A 123 18.04 -10.37 -9.36
CA ILE A 123 17.21 -11.43 -9.95
C ILE A 123 15.70 -11.22 -9.88
N ALA A 124 15.20 -10.17 -9.23
CA ALA A 124 13.76 -9.93 -9.13
C ALA A 124 13.10 -9.79 -10.51
N HIS A 125 13.72 -9.07 -11.44
CA HIS A 125 13.19 -8.94 -12.80
C HIS A 125 13.26 -10.26 -13.60
N PRO A 126 14.44 -10.86 -13.84
CA PRO A 126 14.53 -12.03 -14.71
C PRO A 126 13.97 -13.32 -14.07
N ARG A 127 14.06 -13.49 -12.74
CA ARG A 127 13.63 -14.74 -12.08
C ARG A 127 12.24 -14.68 -11.50
N PHE A 128 11.82 -13.55 -10.92
CA PHE A 128 10.49 -13.45 -10.31
C PHE A 128 9.47 -12.90 -11.31
N LEU A 129 9.64 -11.67 -11.81
CA LEU A 129 8.66 -11.05 -12.71
C LEU A 129 8.51 -11.80 -14.05
N ARG A 130 9.63 -12.20 -14.67
CA ARG A 130 9.61 -12.90 -15.96
C ARG A 130 9.62 -14.43 -15.86
N LYS A 131 9.90 -14.99 -14.69
CA LYS A 131 10.03 -16.45 -14.49
C LYS A 131 10.93 -17.13 -15.53
N LEU A 132 12.10 -16.52 -15.80
CA LEU A 132 13.08 -16.98 -16.80
C LEU A 132 12.56 -16.98 -18.26
N SER A 133 11.50 -16.22 -18.55
CA SER A 133 10.94 -16.03 -19.89
C SER A 133 11.34 -14.67 -20.47
N ASP A 134 11.06 -14.46 -21.76
CA ASP A 134 11.16 -13.14 -22.38
C ASP A 134 9.97 -12.23 -22.06
N GLU A 135 8.89 -12.79 -21.54
CA GLU A 135 7.66 -12.07 -21.19
C GLU A 135 7.48 -11.99 -19.67
N TYR A 136 6.67 -11.03 -19.21
CA TYR A 136 6.19 -11.02 -17.84
C TYR A 136 5.27 -12.22 -17.60
N ARG A 137 5.51 -12.94 -16.50
CA ARG A 137 4.78 -14.17 -16.11
C ARG A 137 4.26 -14.14 -14.68
N GLU A 138 4.76 -13.22 -13.86
CA GLU A 138 4.16 -12.92 -12.56
C GLU A 138 2.85 -12.15 -12.75
N LYS A 139 1.84 -12.49 -11.96
CA LYS A 139 0.49 -11.93 -12.06
C LYS A 139 0.14 -11.04 -10.88
N ASN A 140 0.80 -11.23 -9.75
CA ASN A 140 0.47 -10.55 -8.50
C ASN A 140 1.37 -9.35 -8.21
N MET A 141 2.48 -9.20 -8.96
CA MET A 141 3.39 -8.07 -8.83
C MET A 141 3.98 -7.73 -10.20
N ASP A 142 4.24 -6.45 -10.43
CA ASP A 142 4.96 -5.95 -11.59
C ASP A 142 6.18 -5.08 -11.20
N VAL A 143 6.72 -4.33 -12.15
CA VAL A 143 7.91 -3.48 -11.92
C VAL A 143 7.61 -2.31 -10.98
N TRP A 144 6.36 -1.86 -10.89
CA TRP A 144 5.94 -0.77 -10.03
C TRP A 144 5.83 -1.22 -8.58
N ASP A 145 5.69 -2.51 -8.30
CA ASP A 145 5.65 -3.04 -6.93
C ASP A 145 7.06 -3.29 -6.34
N ILE A 146 8.11 -3.03 -7.12
CA ILE A 146 9.50 -3.19 -6.69
C ILE A 146 10.12 -1.82 -6.41
N VAL A 147 10.67 -1.67 -5.20
CA VAL A 147 11.41 -0.50 -4.75
C VAL A 147 12.87 -0.89 -4.55
N VAL A 148 13.78 -0.13 -5.17
CA VAL A 148 15.22 -0.32 -4.97
C VAL A 148 15.75 0.81 -4.10
N ASP A 149 16.07 0.46 -2.86
CA ASP A 149 16.94 1.25 -1.97
C ASP A 149 16.52 2.69 -1.66
N ASP A 150 15.25 3.04 -1.88
CA ASP A 150 14.71 4.39 -1.69
C ASP A 150 13.43 4.35 -0.84
N TYR A 151 13.51 4.89 0.37
CA TYR A 151 12.39 4.94 1.31
C TYR A 151 11.34 6.01 0.94
N GLY A 152 11.69 7.02 0.15
CA GLY A 152 10.73 7.95 -0.44
C GLY A 152 9.87 7.27 -1.50
N GLU A 153 10.51 6.43 -2.34
CA GLU A 153 9.83 5.54 -3.30
C GLU A 153 8.91 4.53 -2.59
N LEU A 154 9.33 4.00 -1.45
CA LEU A 154 8.48 3.15 -0.61
C LEU A 154 7.30 3.93 -0.02
N LEU A 155 7.55 5.14 0.50
CA LEU A 155 6.53 5.94 1.17
C LEU A 155 5.36 6.29 0.24
N TRP A 156 5.62 6.68 -1.01
CA TRP A 156 4.52 7.03 -1.92
C TRP A 156 3.67 5.82 -2.30
N ARG A 157 4.26 4.62 -2.43
CA ARG A 157 3.49 3.38 -2.65
C ARG A 157 2.61 3.06 -1.45
N LEU A 158 3.16 3.15 -0.23
CA LEU A 158 2.36 2.99 0.99
C LEU A 158 1.25 4.05 1.09
N ARG A 159 1.51 5.29 0.64
CA ARG A 159 0.48 6.34 0.55
C ARG A 159 -0.64 5.97 -0.44
N SER A 160 -0.28 5.44 -1.60
CA SER A 160 -1.25 4.97 -2.60
C SER A 160 -2.10 3.82 -2.06
N LEU A 161 -1.48 2.85 -1.39
CA LEU A 161 -2.19 1.73 -0.75
C LEU A 161 -3.10 2.18 0.39
N TYR A 162 -2.68 3.17 1.18
CA TYR A 162 -3.53 3.82 2.17
C TYR A 162 -4.76 4.45 1.52
N GLY A 163 -4.58 5.17 0.40
CA GLY A 163 -5.66 5.76 -0.37
C GLY A 163 -6.63 4.71 -0.93
N LEU A 164 -6.10 3.64 -1.53
CA LEU A 164 -6.90 2.53 -2.05
C LEU A 164 -7.73 1.87 -0.95
N LYS A 165 -7.09 1.46 0.15
CA LYS A 165 -7.75 0.85 1.32
C LYS A 165 -8.93 1.71 1.81
N ASN A 166 -8.72 3.01 1.93
CA ASN A 166 -9.69 3.92 2.51
C ASN A 166 -10.73 4.45 1.51
N THR A 167 -10.62 4.08 0.24
CA THR A 167 -11.54 4.48 -0.84
C THR A 167 -12.39 3.31 -1.30
N LEU A 168 -11.80 2.12 -1.42
CA LEU A 168 -12.49 0.91 -1.86
C LEU A 168 -13.67 0.60 -0.94
N GLY A 169 -14.85 0.36 -1.50
CA GLY A 169 -16.04 0.04 -0.71
C GLY A 169 -16.68 1.23 0.01
N THR A 170 -16.16 2.45 -0.17
CA THR A 170 -16.71 3.62 0.55
C THR A 170 -18.08 4.01 0.05
N LYS A 171 -18.87 4.57 0.96
CA LYS A 171 -20.18 5.15 0.67
C LYS A 171 -20.02 6.57 0.15
N ILE A 172 -20.70 6.86 -0.96
CA ILE A 172 -20.83 8.21 -1.49
C ILE A 172 -22.31 8.59 -1.60
N VAL A 173 -22.60 9.88 -1.50
CA VAL A 173 -23.95 10.41 -1.65
C VAL A 173 -24.02 11.22 -2.94
N ALA A 174 -24.89 10.81 -3.87
CA ALA A 174 -25.17 11.50 -5.12
C ALA A 174 -26.47 12.29 -4.99
N ILE A 175 -26.38 13.63 -4.95
CA ILE A 175 -27.56 14.49 -4.90
C ILE A 175 -28.21 14.57 -6.29
N GLY A 176 -29.52 14.34 -6.35
CA GLY A 176 -30.28 14.11 -7.58
C GLY A 176 -30.26 12.63 -7.96
N SER A 177 -29.30 12.23 -8.76
CA SER A 177 -29.07 10.85 -9.16
C SER A 177 -27.58 10.59 -9.39
N ALA A 178 -27.16 9.33 -9.42
CA ALA A 178 -25.81 8.99 -9.86
C ALA A 178 -25.72 9.15 -11.37
N GLY A 179 -24.70 9.87 -11.85
CA GLY A 179 -24.56 10.15 -13.27
C GLY A 179 -23.22 10.78 -13.61
N GLY A 180 -23.05 11.07 -14.89
CA GLY A 180 -21.83 11.66 -15.46
C GLY A 180 -22.17 12.46 -16.72
N TRP A 181 -21.15 12.98 -17.39
CA TRP A 181 -21.31 13.68 -18.67
C TRP A 181 -21.03 12.75 -19.86
N GLY A 182 -21.81 12.90 -20.93
CA GLY A 182 -21.64 12.11 -22.17
C GLY A 182 -21.79 10.60 -21.94
N GLU A 183 -20.95 9.79 -22.58
CA GLU A 183 -20.95 8.33 -22.39
C GLU A 183 -20.67 7.91 -20.93
N GLY A 184 -20.00 8.76 -20.14
CA GLY A 184 -19.78 8.53 -18.72
C GLY A 184 -21.06 8.55 -17.88
N SER A 185 -22.16 9.11 -18.40
CA SER A 185 -23.47 9.05 -17.74
C SER A 185 -24.06 7.64 -17.75
N LYS A 186 -23.69 6.81 -18.74
CA LYS A 186 -24.21 5.46 -18.90
C LYS A 186 -23.45 4.46 -18.03
N PHE A 187 -22.12 4.55 -18.03
CA PHE A 187 -21.26 3.53 -17.43
C PHE A 187 -20.59 3.98 -16.12
N GLY A 188 -20.42 5.28 -15.90
CA GLY A 188 -19.63 5.81 -14.78
C GLY A 188 -20.05 5.25 -13.41
N PRO A 189 -21.33 5.39 -13.01
CA PRO A 189 -21.80 4.82 -11.74
C PRO A 189 -21.71 3.30 -11.66
N GLU A 190 -21.91 2.58 -12.77
CA GLU A 190 -21.81 1.12 -12.81
C GLU A 190 -20.35 0.67 -12.63
N THR A 191 -19.44 1.21 -13.43
CA THR A 191 -18.01 0.97 -13.34
C THR A 191 -17.44 1.34 -11.96
N ALA A 192 -17.92 2.43 -11.36
CA ALA A 192 -17.53 2.81 -10.01
C ALA A 192 -17.98 1.79 -8.95
N ARG A 193 -19.19 1.23 -9.07
CA ARG A 193 -19.64 0.12 -8.22
C ARG A 193 -18.86 -1.17 -8.49
N GLU A 194 -18.52 -1.45 -9.74
CA GLU A 194 -17.83 -2.68 -10.11
C GLU A 194 -16.36 -2.67 -9.69
N ILE A 195 -15.60 -1.64 -10.03
CA ILE A 195 -14.15 -1.57 -9.82
C ILE A 195 -13.86 -1.12 -8.39
N TRP A 196 -14.44 0.01 -7.98
CA TRP A 196 -14.15 0.65 -6.70
C TRP A 196 -15.05 0.17 -5.56
N LYS A 197 -16.04 -0.67 -5.88
CA LYS A 197 -17.01 -1.19 -4.91
C LYS A 197 -17.76 -0.09 -4.17
N LEU A 198 -17.87 1.11 -4.75
CA LEU A 198 -18.50 2.25 -4.09
C LEU A 198 -19.97 1.97 -3.79
N ASP A 199 -20.38 2.31 -2.57
CA ASP A 199 -21.78 2.30 -2.17
C ASP A 199 -22.40 3.66 -2.52
N ILE A 200 -22.97 3.76 -3.73
CA ILE A 200 -23.53 5.01 -4.25
C ILE A 200 -24.99 5.16 -3.82
N GLN A 201 -25.23 6.11 -2.91
CA GLN A 201 -26.54 6.44 -2.37
C GLN A 201 -27.11 7.67 -3.07
N GLU A 202 -28.19 7.50 -3.83
CA GLU A 202 -28.84 8.59 -4.56
C GLU A 202 -29.86 9.27 -3.66
N ILE A 203 -29.79 10.60 -3.55
CA ILE A 203 -30.72 11.42 -2.76
C ILE A 203 -31.42 12.38 -3.71
N PRO A 204 -32.69 12.12 -4.08
CA PRO A 204 -33.45 12.98 -4.97
C PRO A 204 -33.55 14.41 -4.45
N TYR A 205 -33.63 15.39 -5.35
CA TYR A 205 -33.81 16.79 -4.98
C TYR A 205 -35.06 17.04 -4.12
N ALA A 206 -36.12 16.26 -4.34
CA ALA A 206 -37.35 16.32 -3.54
C ALA A 206 -37.11 15.97 -2.06
N GLU A 207 -36.14 15.10 -1.76
CA GLU A 207 -35.74 14.78 -0.38
C GLU A 207 -34.80 15.83 0.21
N LEU A 208 -33.98 16.47 -0.61
CA LEU A 208 -33.06 17.52 -0.18
C LEU A 208 -33.77 18.86 0.10
N GLU A 209 -34.80 19.21 -0.68
CA GLU A 209 -35.55 20.47 -0.55
C GLU A 209 -36.04 20.77 0.88
N PRO A 210 -36.72 19.86 1.61
CA PRO A 210 -37.16 20.12 2.97
C PRO A 210 -35.98 20.29 3.95
N LEU A 211 -34.85 19.60 3.72
CA LEU A 211 -33.65 19.75 4.55
C LEU A 211 -33.06 21.15 4.40
N ILE A 212 -32.99 21.67 3.16
CA ILE A 212 -32.54 23.03 2.88
C ILE A 212 -33.48 24.05 3.53
N LYS A 213 -34.81 23.91 3.34
CA LYS A 213 -35.79 24.82 3.94
C LYS A 213 -35.69 24.87 5.46
N LYS A 214 -35.45 23.73 6.11
CA LYS A 214 -35.22 23.63 7.55
C LYS A 214 -33.92 24.32 7.98
N ALA A 215 -32.83 24.13 7.23
CA ALA A 215 -31.57 24.80 7.54
C ALA A 215 -31.67 26.33 7.37
N LEU A 216 -32.40 26.79 6.36
CA LEU A 216 -32.62 28.23 6.10
C LEU A 216 -33.55 28.90 7.12
N SER A 217 -34.45 28.16 7.76
CA SER A 217 -35.30 28.70 8.82
C SER A 217 -34.59 28.82 10.17
N ASP A 218 -33.44 28.13 10.34
CA ASP A 218 -32.55 28.32 11.49
C ASP A 218 -31.70 29.58 11.30
N LYS A 219 -32.12 30.68 11.93
CA LYS A 219 -31.43 31.98 11.88
C LYS A 219 -29.98 31.89 12.32
N LYS A 220 -29.67 31.09 13.34
CA LYS A 220 -28.31 30.97 13.88
C LYS A 220 -27.40 30.26 12.87
N CYS A 221 -27.91 29.20 12.22
CA CYS A 221 -27.23 28.52 11.14
C CYS A 221 -26.91 29.50 9.99
N VAL A 222 -27.91 30.26 9.53
CA VAL A 222 -27.74 31.23 8.42
C VAL A 222 -26.75 32.34 8.77
N GLU A 223 -26.84 32.93 9.95
CA GLU A 223 -25.91 33.98 10.41
C GLU A 223 -24.48 33.46 10.52
N THR A 224 -24.31 32.23 11.03
CA THR A 224 -23.00 31.58 11.11
C THR A 224 -22.40 31.38 9.72
N SER A 225 -23.19 30.85 8.79
CA SER A 225 -22.75 30.64 7.40
C SER A 225 -22.37 31.95 6.73
N ARG A 226 -23.16 33.03 6.91
CA ARG A 226 -22.83 34.36 6.35
C ARG A 226 -21.50 34.89 6.87
N ARG A 227 -21.31 34.87 8.19
CA ARG A 227 -20.06 35.31 8.81
C ARG A 227 -18.86 34.51 8.29
N GLN A 228 -18.98 33.19 8.19
CA GLN A 228 -17.91 32.34 7.65
C GLN A 228 -17.61 32.65 6.17
N THR A 229 -18.65 32.93 5.38
CA THR A 229 -18.47 33.37 3.99
C THR A 229 -17.74 34.71 3.92
N ASP A 230 -18.14 35.70 4.71
CA ASP A 230 -17.50 37.02 4.73
C ASP A 230 -16.03 36.92 5.17
N GLU A 231 -15.75 36.12 6.20
CA GLU A 231 -14.38 35.83 6.66
C GLU A 231 -13.52 35.16 5.59
N TYR A 232 -14.10 34.20 4.84
CA TYR A 232 -13.40 33.52 3.75
C TYR A 232 -13.11 34.47 2.58
N LEU A 233 -14.10 35.27 2.17
CA LEU A 233 -13.94 36.24 1.06
C LEU A 233 -13.00 37.40 1.40
N ALA A 234 -12.85 37.74 2.69
CA ALA A 234 -11.86 38.72 3.13
C ALA A 234 -10.41 38.20 3.12
N GLN A 235 -10.18 36.89 2.92
CA GLN A 235 -8.83 36.33 2.87
C GLN A 235 -8.07 36.80 1.63
N LYS A 236 -6.79 37.11 1.82
CA LYS A 236 -5.91 37.53 0.73
C LYS A 236 -5.76 36.39 -0.29
N GLY A 237 -6.08 36.68 -1.55
CA GLY A 237 -5.97 35.72 -2.65
C GLY A 237 -7.26 34.97 -2.99
N VAL A 238 -8.38 35.31 -2.36
CA VAL A 238 -9.73 34.91 -2.76
C VAL A 238 -10.35 36.06 -3.57
N SER A 239 -10.83 35.79 -4.79
CA SER A 239 -11.48 36.76 -5.70
C SER A 239 -12.83 36.29 -6.16
#